data_AF-A0A949KXP7-F1
#
_entry.id   AF-A0A949KXP7-F1
#
_cell.length_a   1.000
_cell.length_b   1.000
_cell.length_c   1.000
_cell.angle_alpha   90.00
_cell.angle_beta   90.00
_cell.angle_gamma   90.00
#
_symmetry.space_group_name_H-M   'P 1'
#
loop_
_entity.id
_entity.type
_entity.pdbx_description
1 polymer ?
#
loop_
_entity_poly.entity_id
_entity_poly.type
_entity_poly.pdbx_seq_one_letter_code
_entity_poly.pdbx_strand_id
1 'polypeptide(L)'
;MLEIEITELNFPSNHTNIQAIEVNLDSIPEQYDGYDYFIRKALLNSIESDNIDNVSIYVWGSPSNSFMTFNYSIFIGLKGNSKLLDNILYEFNRVKEINTRRCGTANSSFDYLQYHIQEKKIWQPLDKITWYCKEGVSDNKETVDWDDDDETQNQTRTNQELPSRFRIARSDASVGTIRSTIESVFGLPEGSVALCDPSGRPLRADAKIATLRKRWE
;
A
#
# COMPACT_ATOMS: atom_id res chain seq x y z
N MET A 1 5.36 -0.63 -22.03
CA MET A 1 5.11 -0.25 -20.63
C MET A 1 4.55 1.16 -20.65
N LEU A 2 3.42 1.39 -19.99
CA LEU A 2 2.81 2.71 -19.86
C LEU A 2 3.01 3.23 -18.45
N GLU A 3 3.21 4.54 -18.31
CA GLU A 3 3.38 5.22 -17.02
C GLU A 3 2.45 6.42 -16.96
N ILE A 4 1.87 6.67 -15.79
CA ILE A 4 0.97 7.80 -15.50
C ILE A 4 1.25 8.32 -14.10
N GLU A 5 0.88 9.57 -13.84
CA GLU A 5 0.90 10.12 -12.49
C GLU A 5 -0.29 9.66 -11.66
N ILE A 6 -0.13 9.61 -10.34
CA ILE A 6 -1.20 9.28 -9.38
C ILE A 6 -2.41 10.22 -9.48
N THR A 7 -2.21 11.44 -9.99
CA THR A 7 -3.27 12.45 -10.22
C THR A 7 -4.21 12.06 -11.37
N GLU A 8 -3.77 11.17 -12.27
CA GLU A 8 -4.54 10.64 -13.39
C GLU A 8 -5.39 9.41 -13.00
N LEU A 9 -5.16 8.86 -11.79
CA LEU A 9 -5.89 7.72 -11.25
C LEU A 9 -7.11 8.11 -10.42
N ASN A 10 -8.22 7.43 -10.70
CA ASN A 10 -9.50 7.63 -10.04
C ASN A 10 -9.74 6.53 -9.01
N PHE A 11 -9.35 6.77 -7.75
CA PHE A 11 -9.53 5.79 -6.69
C PHE A 11 -10.99 5.69 -6.19
N PRO A 12 -11.44 4.49 -5.74
CA PRO A 12 -12.75 4.31 -5.12
C PRO A 12 -12.91 5.16 -3.84
N SER A 13 -14.14 5.56 -3.52
CA SER A 13 -14.46 6.41 -2.35
C SER A 13 -14.00 5.84 -1.00
N ASN A 14 -13.43 6.71 -0.15
CA ASN A 14 -12.89 6.39 1.18
C ASN A 14 -13.89 5.84 2.21
N HIS A 15 -15.20 5.90 1.93
CA HIS A 15 -16.24 5.40 2.84
C HIS A 15 -16.60 3.93 2.61
N THR A 16 -15.96 3.25 1.65
CA THR A 16 -16.21 1.84 1.39
C THR A 16 -15.48 0.96 2.40
N ASN A 17 -16.22 0.03 3.02
CA ASN A 17 -15.66 -0.93 3.96
C ASN A 17 -14.74 -1.90 3.20
N ILE A 18 -13.48 -2.03 3.63
CA ILE A 18 -12.48 -2.86 2.94
C ILE A 18 -12.70 -4.31 3.33
N GLN A 19 -13.26 -5.11 2.42
CA GLN A 19 -13.32 -6.55 2.60
C GLN A 19 -11.93 -7.14 2.40
N ALA A 20 -11.57 -8.14 3.20
CA ALA A 20 -10.25 -8.72 3.15
C ALA A 20 -10.26 -10.25 3.19
N ILE A 21 -9.21 -10.83 2.62
CA ILE A 21 -8.84 -12.23 2.84
C ILE A 21 -7.46 -12.26 3.50
N GLU A 22 -7.23 -13.28 4.30
CA GLU A 22 -5.94 -13.61 4.88
C GLU A 22 -5.44 -14.89 4.21
N VAL A 23 -4.18 -14.88 3.78
CA VAL A 23 -3.50 -16.01 3.17
C VAL A 23 -2.24 -16.29 3.97
N ASN A 24 -2.04 -17.54 4.35
CA ASN A 24 -0.79 -17.98 4.95
C ASN A 24 0.31 -17.98 3.87
N LEU A 25 1.23 -17.02 3.96
CA LEU A 25 2.31 -16.85 2.99
C LEU A 25 3.23 -18.07 2.95
N ASP A 26 3.50 -18.66 4.11
CA ASP A 26 4.38 -19.82 4.26
C ASP A 26 3.77 -21.09 3.65
N SER A 27 2.47 -21.07 3.33
CA SER A 27 1.77 -22.18 2.67
C SER A 27 1.77 -22.10 1.15
N ILE A 28 2.29 -21.00 0.56
CA ILE A 28 2.39 -20.85 -0.89
C ILE A 28 3.54 -21.72 -1.41
N PRO A 29 3.28 -22.68 -2.30
CA PRO A 29 4.33 -23.52 -2.85
C PRO A 29 5.36 -22.74 -3.69
N GLU A 30 6.64 -23.12 -3.60
CA GLU A 30 7.76 -22.44 -4.27
C GLU A 30 7.65 -22.36 -5.80
N GLN A 31 6.91 -23.28 -6.43
CA GLN A 31 6.67 -23.20 -7.88
C GLN A 31 5.84 -21.98 -8.30
N TYR A 32 5.22 -21.30 -7.34
CA TYR A 32 4.54 -20.03 -7.55
C TYR A 32 5.45 -18.89 -7.07
N ASP A 33 5.51 -17.82 -7.86
CA ASP A 33 6.26 -16.59 -7.55
C ASP A 33 5.52 -15.76 -6.48
N GLY A 34 5.33 -16.36 -5.30
CA GLY A 34 4.58 -15.82 -4.19
C GLY A 34 3.10 -15.60 -4.48
N TYR A 35 2.51 -14.66 -3.73
CA TYR A 35 1.09 -14.33 -3.81
C TYR A 35 0.72 -13.49 -5.04
N ASP A 36 1.70 -12.82 -5.63
CA ASP A 36 1.53 -11.89 -6.74
C ASP A 36 0.92 -12.58 -7.96
N TYR A 37 1.39 -13.81 -8.23
CA TYR A 37 0.87 -14.70 -9.27
C TYR A 37 -0.66 -14.85 -9.20
N PHE A 38 -1.19 -15.17 -8.01
CA PHE A 38 -2.62 -15.42 -7.81
C PHE A 38 -3.47 -14.16 -7.96
N ILE A 39 -2.98 -13.03 -7.43
CA ILE A 39 -3.67 -11.73 -7.54
C ILE A 39 -3.74 -11.31 -9.00
N ARG A 40 -2.62 -11.32 -9.73
CA ARG A 40 -2.58 -10.95 -11.15
C ARG A 40 -3.46 -11.83 -12.01
N LYS A 41 -3.42 -13.15 -11.79
CA LYS A 41 -4.25 -14.10 -12.52
C LYS A 41 -5.75 -13.82 -12.31
N ALA A 42 -6.16 -13.59 -11.07
CA ALA A 42 -7.53 -13.22 -10.76
C ALA A 42 -7.93 -11.87 -11.39
N LEU A 43 -7.04 -10.88 -11.38
CA LEU A 43 -7.25 -9.57 -12.00
C LEU A 43 -7.49 -9.68 -13.51
N LEU A 44 -6.61 -10.38 -14.23
CA LEU A 44 -6.72 -10.59 -15.67
C LEU A 44 -8.04 -11.28 -16.04
N ASN A 45 -8.34 -12.39 -15.37
CA ASN A 45 -9.60 -13.13 -15.59
C ASN A 45 -10.83 -12.24 -15.32
N SER A 46 -10.79 -11.40 -14.29
CA SER A 46 -11.94 -10.57 -13.89
C SER A 46 -12.15 -9.35 -14.78
N ILE A 47 -11.09 -8.78 -15.35
CA ILE A 47 -11.20 -7.68 -16.33
C ILE A 47 -11.89 -8.19 -17.61
N GLU A 48 -11.54 -9.41 -18.05
CA GLU A 48 -12.11 -10.01 -19.25
C GLU A 48 -13.55 -10.50 -19.07
N SER A 49 -13.81 -11.23 -17.98
CA SER A 49 -15.10 -11.92 -17.78
C SER A 49 -16.16 -11.06 -17.10
N ASP A 50 -15.77 -10.30 -16.08
CA ASP A 50 -16.69 -9.62 -15.16
C ASP A 50 -16.76 -8.11 -15.42
N ASN A 51 -16.00 -7.61 -16.41
CA ASN A 51 -15.90 -6.20 -16.78
C ASN A 51 -15.69 -5.29 -15.56
N ILE A 52 -14.82 -5.74 -14.64
CA ILE A 52 -14.50 -5.02 -13.41
C ILE A 52 -13.61 -3.84 -13.74
N ASP A 53 -13.97 -2.67 -13.21
CA ASP A 53 -13.21 -1.43 -13.35
C ASP A 53 -13.31 -0.59 -12.07
N ASN A 54 -12.36 0.34 -11.88
CA ASN A 54 -12.23 1.19 -10.69
C ASN A 54 -12.21 0.39 -9.38
N VAL A 55 -11.20 -0.47 -9.23
CA VAL A 55 -11.00 -1.30 -8.03
C VAL A 55 -9.57 -1.17 -7.54
N SER A 56 -9.40 -1.08 -6.22
CA SER A 56 -8.08 -0.94 -5.58
C SER A 56 -7.82 -2.11 -4.64
N ILE A 57 -6.63 -2.70 -4.77
CA ILE A 57 -6.18 -3.81 -3.91
C ILE A 57 -5.02 -3.32 -3.04
N TYR A 58 -5.19 -3.57 -1.76
CA TYR A 58 -4.19 -3.29 -0.73
C TYR A 58 -3.65 -4.60 -0.21
N VAL A 59 -2.36 -4.66 0.04
CA VAL A 59 -1.72 -5.85 0.60
C VAL A 59 -0.95 -5.44 1.86
N TRP A 60 -1.04 -6.24 2.90
CA TRP A 60 -0.27 -6.02 4.13
C TRP A 60 0.21 -7.36 4.67
N GLY A 61 1.49 -7.45 5.06
CA GLY A 61 2.09 -8.65 5.63
C GLY A 61 2.30 -8.50 7.14
N SER A 62 2.01 -9.56 7.90
CA SER A 62 2.28 -9.61 9.34
C SER A 62 2.43 -11.05 9.81
N PRO A 63 3.22 -11.30 10.87
CA PRO A 63 3.11 -12.53 11.63
C PRO A 63 1.66 -12.76 12.08
N SER A 64 1.21 -14.01 12.02
CA SER A 64 -0.15 -14.42 12.37
C SER A 64 -0.16 -15.81 12.99
N ASN A 65 -1.19 -16.08 13.79
CA ASN A 65 -1.50 -17.40 14.35
C ASN A 65 -2.89 -17.89 13.89
N SER A 66 -3.52 -17.22 12.91
CA SER A 66 -4.88 -17.51 12.44
C SER A 66 -5.07 -18.94 11.93
N PHE A 67 -3.99 -19.60 11.50
CA PHE A 67 -3.99 -20.95 10.93
C PHE A 67 -3.50 -22.01 11.92
N MET A 68 -3.69 -21.76 13.22
CA MET A 68 -3.31 -22.65 14.33
C MET A 68 -1.80 -22.88 14.52
N THR A 69 -0.97 -22.35 13.64
CA THR A 69 0.49 -22.31 13.74
C THR A 69 0.99 -20.89 13.58
N PHE A 70 2.15 -20.57 14.16
CA PHE A 70 2.85 -19.34 13.84
C PHE A 70 3.26 -19.36 12.37
N ASN A 71 2.88 -18.32 11.65
CA ASN A 71 3.18 -18.15 10.23
C ASN A 71 3.32 -16.67 9.90
N TYR A 72 3.81 -16.40 8.70
CA TYR A 72 3.65 -15.09 8.08
C TYR A 72 2.39 -15.09 7.23
N SER A 73 1.48 -14.15 7.48
CA SER A 73 0.26 -13.98 6.70
C SER A 73 0.31 -12.71 5.87
N ILE A 74 -0.32 -12.78 4.71
CA ILE A 74 -0.67 -11.60 3.93
C ILE A 74 -2.17 -11.37 4.01
N PHE A 75 -2.55 -10.11 4.13
CA PHE A 75 -3.92 -9.64 4.13
C PHE A 75 -4.12 -8.91 2.81
N ILE A 76 -5.07 -9.39 2.01
CA ILE A 76 -5.41 -8.79 0.72
C ILE A 76 -6.76 -8.10 0.91
N GLY A 77 -6.72 -6.78 1.01
CA GLY A 77 -7.86 -5.91 1.18
C GLY A 77 -8.32 -5.36 -0.17
N LEU A 78 -9.63 -5.30 -0.38
CA LEU A 78 -10.20 -4.79 -1.61
C LEU A 78 -11.18 -3.65 -1.34
N LYS A 79 -11.06 -2.62 -2.18
CA LYS A 79 -11.94 -1.47 -2.20
C LYS A 79 -12.57 -1.33 -3.59
N GLY A 80 -13.89 -1.42 -3.66
CA GLY A 80 -14.63 -1.46 -4.93
C GLY A 80 -15.49 -2.71 -5.04
N ASN A 81 -15.39 -3.43 -6.16
CA ASN A 81 -16.22 -4.59 -6.46
C ASN A 81 -15.81 -5.84 -5.65
N SER A 82 -16.66 -6.27 -4.70
CA SER A 82 -16.40 -7.43 -3.83
C SER A 82 -16.27 -8.75 -4.58
N LYS A 83 -16.83 -8.88 -5.80
CA LYS A 83 -16.71 -10.08 -6.62
C LYS A 83 -15.26 -10.42 -6.94
N LEU A 84 -14.41 -9.41 -7.14
CA LEU A 84 -12.98 -9.64 -7.38
C LEU A 84 -12.29 -10.29 -6.17
N LEU A 85 -12.71 -9.96 -4.94
CA LEU A 85 -12.15 -10.61 -3.76
C LEU A 85 -12.52 -12.09 -3.71
N ASP A 86 -13.73 -12.44 -4.14
CA ASP A 86 -14.19 -13.82 -4.27
C ASP A 86 -13.37 -14.57 -5.34
N ASN A 87 -13.08 -13.91 -6.47
CA ASN A 87 -12.24 -14.48 -7.54
C ASN A 87 -10.79 -14.68 -7.09
N ILE A 88 -10.21 -13.73 -6.34
CA ILE A 88 -8.86 -13.88 -5.75
C ILE A 88 -8.85 -15.06 -4.78
N LEU A 89 -9.83 -15.12 -3.88
CA LEU A 89 -9.95 -16.22 -2.93
C LEU A 89 -10.12 -17.56 -3.63
N TYR A 90 -10.88 -17.59 -4.74
CA TYR A 90 -11.04 -18.78 -5.58
C TYR A 90 -9.70 -19.24 -6.15
N GLU A 91 -8.87 -18.35 -6.73
CA GLU A 91 -7.57 -18.75 -7.30
C GLU A 91 -6.63 -19.35 -6.26
N PHE A 92 -6.57 -18.82 -5.04
CA PHE A 92 -5.77 -19.43 -3.97
C PHE A 92 -6.31 -20.80 -3.56
N ASN A 93 -7.62 -20.95 -3.38
CA ASN A 93 -8.23 -22.21 -2.93
C ASN A 93 -8.16 -23.35 -3.96
N ARG A 94 -7.74 -23.07 -5.19
CA ARG A 94 -7.45 -24.12 -6.18
C ARG A 94 -6.22 -24.95 -5.82
N VAL A 95 -5.31 -24.38 -5.03
CA VAL A 95 -4.10 -25.04 -4.54
C VAL A 95 -4.41 -25.51 -3.12
N LYS A 96 -4.51 -26.83 -2.93
CA LYS A 96 -4.99 -27.41 -1.65
C LYS A 96 -4.04 -27.16 -0.49
N GLU A 97 -2.78 -26.92 -0.79
CA GLU A 97 -1.71 -26.66 0.16
C GLU A 97 -1.82 -25.26 0.77
N ILE A 98 -2.47 -24.31 0.09
CA ILE A 98 -2.55 -22.91 0.53
C ILE A 98 -3.69 -22.74 1.52
N ASN A 99 -3.35 -22.25 2.70
CA ASN A 99 -4.35 -21.91 3.72
C ASN A 99 -4.86 -20.49 3.52
N THR A 100 -6.17 -20.35 3.34
CA THR A 100 -6.82 -19.05 3.20
C THR A 100 -8.05 -18.92 4.10
N ARG A 101 -8.43 -17.68 4.40
CA ARG A 101 -9.70 -17.38 5.06
C ARG A 101 -10.22 -16.00 4.69
N ARG A 102 -11.52 -15.79 4.87
CA ARG A 102 -12.09 -14.44 4.96
C ARG A 102 -11.65 -13.80 6.27
N CYS A 103 -11.23 -12.55 6.20
CA CYS A 103 -10.93 -11.74 7.38
C CYS A 103 -11.90 -10.55 7.43
N GLY A 104 -12.43 -10.26 8.62
CA GLY A 104 -13.27 -9.09 8.84
C GLY A 104 -12.46 -7.82 8.68
N THR A 105 -13.08 -6.81 8.07
CA THR A 105 -12.53 -5.48 7.73
C THR A 105 -11.60 -4.91 8.79
N ALA A 106 -10.32 -4.71 8.46
CA ALA A 106 -9.37 -3.96 9.26
C ALA A 106 -9.39 -2.49 8.80
N ASN A 107 -10.08 -1.63 9.55
CA ASN A 107 -10.28 -0.23 9.19
C ASN A 107 -9.02 0.68 9.31
N SER A 108 -7.81 0.14 9.43
CA SER A 108 -6.63 0.99 9.69
C SER A 108 -5.27 0.51 9.17
N SER A 109 -5.12 -0.73 8.68
CA SER A 109 -3.77 -1.31 8.43
C SER A 109 -3.41 -1.53 6.96
N PHE A 110 -4.32 -1.22 6.03
CA PHE A 110 -4.08 -1.33 4.60
C PHE A 110 -3.33 -0.09 4.10
N ASP A 111 -2.01 -0.07 4.36
CA ASP A 111 -1.14 1.05 4.00
C ASP A 111 -0.51 0.92 2.61
N TYR A 112 -0.38 -0.31 2.10
CA TYR A 112 0.30 -0.57 0.82
C TYR A 112 -0.73 -0.87 -0.27
N LEU A 113 -1.01 0.13 -1.10
CA LEU A 113 -1.82 -0.02 -2.31
C LEU A 113 -0.95 -0.68 -3.39
N GLN A 114 -1.24 -1.95 -3.73
CA GLN A 114 -0.39 -2.73 -4.64
C GLN A 114 -0.93 -2.75 -6.08
N TYR A 115 -2.25 -2.68 -6.24
CA TYR A 115 -2.89 -2.69 -7.55
C TYR A 115 -4.06 -1.71 -7.63
N HIS A 116 -4.24 -1.12 -8.80
CA HIS A 116 -5.44 -0.37 -9.15
C HIS A 116 -5.90 -0.74 -10.56
N ILE A 117 -7.19 -1.02 -10.73
CA ILE A 117 -7.79 -1.25 -12.03
C ILE A 117 -8.50 0.03 -12.47
N GLN A 118 -8.09 0.55 -13.61
CA GLN A 118 -8.76 1.67 -14.28
C GLN A 118 -8.68 1.46 -15.79
N GLU A 119 -9.79 1.68 -16.48
CA GLU A 119 -9.91 1.57 -17.94
C GLU A 119 -9.46 0.19 -18.44
N LYS A 120 -9.82 -0.87 -17.69
CA LYS A 120 -9.43 -2.27 -17.97
C LYS A 120 -7.92 -2.51 -17.96
N LYS A 121 -7.13 -1.61 -17.39
CA LYS A 121 -5.69 -1.75 -17.20
C LYS A 121 -5.37 -2.02 -15.75
N ILE A 122 -4.37 -2.86 -15.51
CA ILE A 122 -3.84 -3.15 -14.17
C ILE A 122 -2.65 -2.21 -13.95
N TRP A 123 -2.86 -1.24 -13.07
CA TRP A 123 -1.84 -0.29 -12.66
C TRP A 123 -1.17 -0.75 -11.37
N GLN A 124 0.14 -0.55 -11.30
CA GLN A 124 0.98 -0.83 -10.14
C GLN A 124 1.80 0.40 -9.78
N PRO A 125 2.09 0.64 -8.49
CA PRO A 125 2.97 1.73 -8.10
C PRO A 125 4.39 1.41 -8.59
N LEU A 126 4.97 2.29 -9.40
CA LEU A 126 6.41 2.27 -9.71
C LEU A 126 7.17 2.97 -8.57
N ASP A 127 6.64 4.11 -8.15
CA ASP A 127 7.14 4.90 -7.04
C ASP A 127 5.98 5.61 -6.31
N LYS A 128 6.25 6.68 -5.57
CA LYS A 128 5.25 7.41 -4.77
C LYS A 128 4.24 8.21 -5.62
N ILE A 129 4.60 8.59 -6.83
CA ILE A 129 3.81 9.44 -7.73
C ILE A 129 3.54 8.77 -9.07
N THR A 130 4.37 7.82 -9.48
CA THR A 130 4.28 7.16 -10.79
C THR A 130 3.65 5.79 -10.66
N TRP A 131 2.69 5.52 -11.54
CA TRP A 131 2.04 4.23 -11.70
C TRP A 131 2.34 3.69 -13.08
N TYR A 132 2.61 2.40 -13.17
CA TYR A 132 2.91 1.75 -14.44
C TYR A 132 1.94 0.61 -14.73
N CYS A 133 1.69 0.40 -16.02
CA CYS A 133 0.93 -0.72 -16.56
C CYS A 133 1.81 -1.47 -17.55
N LYS A 134 2.02 -2.77 -17.31
CA LYS A 134 2.57 -3.67 -18.33
C LYS A 134 1.43 -4.04 -19.28
N GLU A 135 1.39 -3.43 -20.46
CA GLU A 135 0.43 -3.83 -21.50
C GLU A 135 0.69 -5.28 -21.93
N GLY A 136 -0.34 -6.11 -21.86
CA GLY A 136 -0.41 -7.40 -22.54
C GLY A 136 0.39 -8.52 -21.89
N VAL A 137 -0.32 -9.56 -21.45
CA VAL A 137 0.22 -10.91 -21.27
C VAL A 137 0.61 -11.43 -22.66
N SER A 138 1.85 -11.22 -23.08
CA SER A 138 2.49 -12.17 -23.99
C SER A 138 3.14 -13.23 -23.11
N ASP A 139 2.65 -14.47 -23.21
CA ASP A 139 3.40 -15.65 -22.83
C ASP A 139 4.80 -15.58 -23.46
N ASN A 140 5.77 -15.09 -22.72
CA ASN A 140 7.17 -15.29 -22.98
C ASN A 140 7.84 -15.38 -21.62
N LYS A 141 8.39 -16.56 -21.35
CA LYS A 141 9.38 -16.78 -20.31
C LYS A 141 10.56 -15.85 -20.58
N GLU A 142 10.54 -14.66 -20.00
CA GLU A 142 11.77 -13.92 -19.73
C GLU A 142 12.00 -14.02 -18.23
N THR A 143 12.88 -14.95 -17.89
CA THR A 143 13.62 -14.97 -16.64
C THR A 143 14.25 -13.59 -16.47
N VAL A 144 13.73 -12.81 -15.52
CA VAL A 144 14.39 -11.58 -15.10
C VAL A 144 15.56 -12.04 -14.25
N ASP A 145 16.75 -11.98 -14.84
CA ASP A 145 18.01 -12.16 -14.16
C ASP A 145 18.11 -11.04 -13.12
N TRP A 146 18.10 -11.43 -11.84
CA TRP A 146 18.46 -10.52 -10.76
C TRP A 146 19.99 -10.46 -10.79
N ASP A 147 20.56 -9.52 -11.55
CA ASP A 147 21.96 -9.17 -11.41
C ASP A 147 22.16 -8.64 -9.98
N ASP A 148 22.62 -9.57 -9.15
CA ASP A 148 23.08 -9.39 -7.78
C ASP A 148 24.47 -8.75 -7.85
N ASP A 149 24.51 -7.43 -8.07
CA ASP A 149 25.75 -6.65 -7.97
C ASP A 149 25.85 -6.08 -6.55
N ASP A 150 26.26 -6.97 -5.64
CA ASP A 150 26.61 -6.69 -4.25
C ASP A 150 28.03 -6.09 -4.19
N GLU A 151 28.14 -4.76 -4.28
CA GLU A 151 29.33 -4.05 -3.79
C GLU A 151 29.00 -3.16 -2.58
N THR A 152 29.27 -3.75 -1.41
CA THR A 152 29.40 -3.11 -0.11
C THR A 152 30.28 -1.85 -0.12
N GLN A 153 29.72 -0.68 0.26
CA GLN A 153 30.45 0.34 1.04
C GLN A 153 29.56 1.04 2.09
N ASN A 154 29.74 0.54 3.31
CA ASN A 154 29.54 1.13 4.63
C ASN A 154 29.45 2.69 4.69
N GLN A 155 28.25 3.26 4.86
CA GLN A 155 28.08 4.62 5.43
C GLN A 155 26.84 4.69 6.35
N THR A 156 27.12 4.82 7.64
CA THR A 156 26.35 5.48 8.71
C THR A 156 24.82 5.42 8.63
N ARG A 157 24.23 4.52 9.41
CA ARG A 157 22.79 4.48 9.72
C ARG A 157 22.35 5.76 10.44
N THR A 158 21.94 6.79 9.72
CA THR A 158 20.88 7.68 10.21
C THR A 158 19.57 7.02 9.85
N ASN A 159 18.85 6.51 10.85
CA ASN A 159 17.51 5.97 10.72
C ASN A 159 16.55 7.11 10.34
N GLN A 160 16.59 7.59 9.10
CA GLN A 160 15.58 8.46 8.54
C GLN A 160 14.48 7.55 8.02
N GLU A 161 13.62 7.11 8.93
CA GLU A 161 12.35 6.49 8.57
C GLU A 161 11.56 7.50 7.73
N LEU A 162 11.58 7.31 6.42
CA LEU A 162 10.87 8.17 5.49
C LEU A 162 9.37 8.03 5.76
N PRO A 163 8.65 9.12 6.04
CA PRO A 163 7.25 9.06 6.43
C PRO A 163 6.40 8.41 5.33
N SER A 164 5.60 7.42 5.72
CA SER A 164 4.76 6.61 4.82
C SER A 164 3.57 7.38 4.23
N ARG A 165 3.24 8.56 4.77
CA ARG A 165 2.09 9.37 4.35
C ARG A 165 2.45 10.86 4.31
N PHE A 166 2.30 11.48 3.14
CA PHE A 166 2.36 12.93 3.01
C PHE A 166 0.94 13.50 3.02
N ARG A 167 0.55 14.09 4.15
CA ARG A 167 -0.66 14.91 4.22
C ARG A 167 -0.26 16.36 4.11
N ILE A 168 -0.77 17.04 3.09
CA ILE A 168 -0.64 18.50 3.00
C ILE A 168 -1.51 19.08 4.12
N ALA A 169 -0.89 19.69 5.11
CA ALA A 169 -1.61 20.39 6.17
C ALA A 169 -2.48 21.51 5.57
N ARG A 170 -3.69 21.71 6.11
CA ARG A 170 -4.54 22.82 5.67
C ARG A 170 -3.87 24.16 5.96
N SER A 171 -4.09 25.15 5.11
CA SER A 171 -3.48 26.48 5.23
C SER A 171 -3.87 27.21 6.52
N ASP A 172 -5.07 26.95 7.04
CA ASP A 172 -5.63 27.51 8.27
C ASP A 172 -5.21 26.78 9.55
N ALA A 173 -4.57 25.61 9.44
CA ALA A 173 -4.12 24.84 10.59
C ALA A 173 -3.00 25.57 11.35
N SER A 174 -3.05 25.47 12.69
CA SER A 174 -1.98 25.96 13.56
C SER A 174 -0.90 24.89 13.77
N VAL A 175 0.32 25.33 14.06
CA VAL A 175 1.44 24.44 14.46
C VAL A 175 1.06 23.60 15.68
N GLY A 176 0.34 24.18 16.65
CA GLY A 176 -0.14 23.47 17.83
C GLY A 176 -1.09 22.32 17.48
N THR A 177 -2.07 22.57 16.60
CA THR A 177 -3.01 21.54 16.14
C THR A 177 -2.28 20.37 15.46
N ILE A 178 -1.23 20.66 14.70
CA ILE A 178 -0.45 19.62 14.02
C ILE A 178 0.35 18.79 15.03
N ARG A 179 0.98 19.43 16.02
CA ARG A 179 1.70 18.72 17.10
C ARG A 179 0.78 17.76 17.84
N SER A 180 -0.38 18.23 18.29
CA SER A 180 -1.37 17.37 18.98
C SER A 180 -1.88 16.24 18.10
N THR A 181 -2.01 16.48 16.79
CA THR A 181 -2.39 15.43 15.84
C THR A 181 -1.30 14.36 15.74
N ILE A 182 -0.03 14.75 15.64
CA ILE A 182 1.10 13.81 15.61
C ILE A 182 1.15 13.01 16.91
N GLU A 183 1.05 13.69 18.06
CA GLU A 183 1.03 13.04 19.38
C GLU A 183 -0.09 11.99 19.47
N SER A 184 -1.30 12.35 19.04
CA SER A 184 -2.44 11.42 19.04
C SER A 184 -2.28 10.25 18.06
N VAL A 185 -1.72 10.48 16.87
CA VAL A 185 -1.58 9.43 15.84
C VAL A 185 -0.51 8.42 16.23
N PHE A 186 0.59 8.90 16.84
CA PHE A 186 1.73 8.05 17.21
C PHE A 186 1.72 7.61 18.68
N GLY A 187 0.72 8.03 19.48
CA GLY A 187 0.63 7.68 20.90
C GLY A 187 1.71 8.31 21.78
N LEU A 188 2.19 9.50 21.43
CA LEU A 188 3.24 10.21 22.16
C LEU A 188 2.65 11.04 23.33
N PRO A 189 3.42 11.26 24.41
CA PRO A 189 2.98 12.14 25.51
C PRO A 189 2.77 13.58 25.03
N GLU A 190 1.80 14.27 25.64
CA GLU A 190 1.49 15.67 25.33
C GLU A 190 2.73 16.57 25.49
N GLY A 191 3.01 17.39 24.47
CA GLY A 191 4.16 18.29 24.44
C GLY A 191 5.48 17.66 24.00
N SER A 192 5.48 16.37 23.64
CA SER A 192 6.70 15.66 23.20
C SER A 192 7.09 16.00 21.75
N VAL A 193 6.20 16.61 20.97
CA VAL A 193 6.46 16.93 19.55
C VAL A 193 6.80 18.41 19.38
N ALA A 194 7.95 18.68 18.76
CA ALA A 194 8.36 20.01 18.32
C ALA A 194 8.48 20.07 16.79
N LEU A 195 7.92 21.13 16.21
CA LEU A 195 8.15 21.48 14.80
C LEU A 195 9.15 22.62 14.76
N CYS A 196 10.25 22.44 14.05
CA CYS A 196 11.36 23.41 13.97
C CYS A 196 11.44 24.06 12.58
N ASP A 197 12.03 25.25 12.54
CA ASP A 197 12.43 25.91 11.30
C ASP A 197 13.75 25.31 10.74
N PRO A 198 14.24 25.71 9.54
CA PRO A 198 15.48 25.15 8.98
C PRO A 198 16.71 25.49 9.81
N SER A 199 16.62 26.49 10.69
CA SER A 199 17.68 26.87 11.64
C SER A 199 17.63 26.05 12.94
N GLY A 200 16.70 25.10 13.04
CA GLY A 200 16.53 24.22 14.21
C GLY A 200 15.76 24.87 15.36
N ARG A 201 15.16 26.05 15.18
CA ARG A 201 14.41 26.75 16.24
C ARG A 201 12.95 26.28 16.27
N PRO A 202 12.37 26.03 17.45
CA PRO A 202 10.99 25.58 17.55
C PRO A 202 10.02 26.68 17.12
N LEU A 203 9.06 26.30 16.28
CA LEU A 203 7.99 27.18 15.83
C LEU A 203 6.98 27.45 16.96
N ARG A 204 6.36 28.63 16.94
CA ARG A 204 5.31 28.97 17.92
C ARG A 204 4.02 28.21 17.61
N ALA A 205 3.30 27.78 18.64
CA ALA A 205 2.10 26.96 18.50
C ALA A 205 0.94 27.68 17.77
N ASP A 206 0.84 29.00 17.89
CA ASP A 206 -0.17 29.85 17.27
C ASP A 206 0.12 30.21 15.80
N ALA A 207 1.31 29.87 15.29
CA ALA A 207 1.65 30.11 13.90
C ALA A 207 0.80 29.26 12.95
N LYS A 208 0.31 29.87 11.87
CA LYS A 208 -0.46 29.18 10.82
C LYS A 208 0.44 28.61 9.75
N ILE A 209 0.05 27.48 9.16
CA ILE A 209 0.77 26.85 8.05
C ILE A 209 0.86 27.77 6.83
N ALA A 210 -0.18 28.56 6.54
CA ALA A 210 -0.13 29.57 5.47
C ALA A 210 1.02 30.57 5.65
N THR A 211 1.24 31.04 6.89
CA THR A 211 2.30 31.99 7.22
C THR A 211 3.68 31.35 7.08
N LEU A 212 3.80 30.06 7.44
CA LEU A 212 5.06 29.32 7.32
C LEU A 212 5.43 29.06 5.86
N ARG A 213 4.46 28.67 5.01
CA ARG A 213 4.68 28.46 3.57
C ARG A 213 5.19 29.72 2.88
N LYS A 214 4.55 30.86 3.12
CA LYS A 214 4.99 32.16 2.57
C LYS A 214 6.40 32.57 3.00
N ARG A 215 6.87 32.08 4.15
CA ARG A 215 8.21 32.38 4.66
C ARG A 215 9.29 31.48 4.03
N TRP A 216 8.88 30.43 3.34
CA TRP A 216 9.74 29.39 2.76
C TRP A 216 9.62 29.31 1.23
N GLU A 217 8.86 30.20 0.60
CA GLU A 217 9.01 30.54 -0.84
C GLU A 217 10.27 31.40 -1.03
#